data_AF-A0AAU4L4M4-F1
#
_entry.id   AF-A0AAU4L4M4-F1
#
_cell.length_a   1.000
_cell.length_b   1.000
_cell.length_c   1.000
_cell.angle_alpha   90.00
_cell.angle_beta   90.00
_cell.angle_gamma   90.00
#
_symmetry.space_group_name_H-M   'P 1'
#
loop_
_entity.id
_entity.type
_entity.pdbx_description
1 polymer ?
#
loop_
_entity_poly.entity_id
_entity_poly.type
_entity_poly.pdbx_seq_one_letter_code
_entity_poly.pdbx_strand_id
1 'polypeptide(L)'
;MENTGTNQPIVWPGDAAEFALTLHDTPDPYFDQAPVPVLAYDPGASLRDRREAFREVYAAIVARIGEPTLYGGSAEGPNIRWRDSGRVVLLAGNRHRAQLSVHDTDTLENDERRTFDWGGAWSADEQHDFAFLPYVWQLDRSGPGVRPIERPGGRMASSLEHFQSALELLLTAWVEQLSVQVGGDWASFSVTSGADRGRQLQISYALEDGLHVSIDDRDGEDSPERAGLMHSRGWQSLDRGWWQTDFPEPERPEVAAVARLAVTELRARGTKEPDELRARDVSCKDRGELWLPGLGIRH
;
A
#
# COMPACT_ATOMS: atom_id res chain seq x y z
N MET A 1 29.14 -5.83 33.58
CA MET A 1 29.18 -4.84 32.48
C MET A 1 27.76 -4.69 32.01
N GLU A 2 27.12 -3.60 32.42
CA GLU A 2 25.76 -3.26 32.01
C GLU A 2 25.78 -2.91 30.53
N ASN A 3 25.16 -3.77 29.72
CA ASN A 3 25.00 -3.54 28.29
C ASN A 3 23.79 -2.61 28.12
N THR A 4 24.03 -1.30 28.21
CA THR A 4 23.03 -0.30 27.81
C THR A 4 22.91 -0.37 26.29
N GLY A 5 22.05 -1.27 25.79
CA GLY A 5 21.66 -1.32 24.40
C GLY A 5 21.12 0.05 23.99
N THR A 6 21.88 0.76 23.18
CA THR A 6 21.56 2.10 22.68
C THR A 6 20.38 2.01 21.73
N ASN A 7 19.18 1.95 22.28
CA ASN A 7 17.91 2.12 21.57
C ASN A 7 17.65 3.61 21.25
N GLN A 8 18.72 4.38 21.06
CA GLN A 8 18.62 5.81 20.79
C GLN A 8 18.18 6.02 19.34
N PRO A 9 17.21 6.90 19.10
CA PRO A 9 16.76 7.20 17.74
C PRO A 9 17.91 7.81 16.94
N ILE A 10 18.09 7.33 15.72
CA ILE A 10 18.97 7.95 14.72
C ILE A 10 18.17 9.07 14.08
N VAL A 11 18.63 10.31 14.22
CA VAL A 11 17.83 11.51 13.88
C VAL A 11 18.24 12.11 12.54
N TRP A 12 19.42 11.76 12.02
CA TRP A 12 19.95 12.32 10.77
C TRP A 12 19.89 11.30 9.61
N PRO A 13 19.43 11.70 8.41
CA PRO A 13 19.37 10.79 7.25
C PRO A 13 20.70 10.11 6.91
N GLY A 14 21.83 10.82 7.06
CA GLY A 14 23.16 10.25 6.83
C GLY A 14 23.53 9.15 7.82
N ASP A 15 23.23 9.34 9.11
CA ASP A 15 23.48 8.32 10.13
C ASP A 15 22.56 7.11 9.92
N ALA A 16 21.32 7.32 9.47
CA ALA A 16 20.40 6.24 9.13
C ALA A 16 20.94 5.41 7.96
N ALA A 17 21.55 6.06 6.97
CA ALA A 17 22.16 5.41 5.83
C ALA A 17 23.41 4.58 6.22
N GLU A 18 24.28 5.10 7.08
CA GLU A 18 25.42 4.32 7.60
C GLU A 18 24.97 3.14 8.47
N PHE A 19 23.89 3.31 9.24
CA PHE A 19 23.32 2.21 9.99
C PHE A 19 22.70 1.15 9.06
N ALA A 20 22.00 1.55 8.00
CA ALA A 20 21.49 0.63 6.98
C ALA A 20 22.61 -0.18 6.32
N LEU A 21 23.75 0.47 6.02
CA LEU A 21 24.94 -0.24 5.53
C LEU A 21 25.46 -1.23 6.58
N THR A 22 25.50 -0.85 7.85
CA THR A 22 25.98 -1.74 8.91
C THR A 22 25.13 -3.00 9.01
N LEU A 23 23.80 -2.85 8.93
CA LEU A 23 22.85 -3.97 8.86
C LEU A 23 23.03 -4.82 7.59
N HIS A 24 23.44 -4.18 6.49
CA HIS A 24 23.66 -4.85 5.22
C HIS A 24 24.98 -5.65 5.19
N ASP A 25 26.08 -5.07 5.62
CA ASP A 25 27.42 -5.65 5.47
C ASP A 25 27.82 -6.53 6.67
N THR A 26 27.31 -6.22 7.87
CA THR A 26 27.64 -6.92 9.12
C THR A 26 26.39 -7.20 9.96
N PRO A 27 25.46 -8.04 9.46
CA PRO A 27 24.14 -8.27 10.07
C PRO A 27 24.19 -9.04 11.40
N ASP A 28 25.15 -9.94 11.58
CA ASP A 28 25.15 -10.95 12.65
C ASP A 28 24.87 -10.42 14.07
N PRO A 29 25.46 -9.29 14.50
CA PRO A 29 25.20 -8.77 15.85
C PRO A 29 23.76 -8.27 16.04
N TYR A 30 23.06 -7.96 14.94
CA TYR A 30 21.78 -7.25 14.93
C TYR A 30 20.57 -8.16 14.72
N PHE A 31 20.76 -9.44 14.43
CA PHE A 31 19.66 -10.41 14.45
C PHE A 31 19.03 -10.44 15.85
N ASP A 32 17.69 -10.59 15.88
CA ASP A 32 16.85 -10.59 17.08
C ASP A 32 16.90 -9.30 17.93
N GLN A 33 17.57 -8.25 17.45
CA GLN A 33 17.54 -6.94 18.11
C GLN A 33 16.26 -6.18 17.82
N ALA A 34 15.89 -5.29 18.73
CA ALA A 34 14.76 -4.40 18.54
C ALA A 34 15.01 -3.46 17.34
N PRO A 35 13.98 -3.15 16.52
CA PRO A 35 14.10 -2.18 15.43
C PRO A 35 14.54 -0.80 15.93
N VAL A 36 15.53 -0.21 15.27
CA VAL A 36 16.10 1.09 15.63
C VAL A 36 15.35 2.20 14.90
N PRO A 37 14.74 3.17 15.61
CA PRO A 37 14.09 4.32 14.96
C PRO A 37 15.10 5.15 14.17
N VAL A 38 14.74 5.50 12.93
CA VAL A 38 15.53 6.36 12.02
C VAL A 38 14.79 7.63 11.61
N LEU A 39 13.51 7.73 11.97
CA LEU A 39 12.67 8.88 11.74
C LEU A 39 11.54 8.88 12.77
N ALA A 40 11.22 10.04 13.33
CA ALA A 40 10.02 10.25 14.14
C ALA A 40 9.15 11.31 13.45
N TYR A 41 7.85 11.05 13.38
CA TYR A 41 6.88 12.00 12.84
C TYR A 41 6.29 12.86 13.95
N ASP A 42 5.97 14.10 13.61
CA ASP A 42 5.24 14.97 14.52
C ASP A 42 3.84 14.38 14.83
N PRO A 43 3.36 14.49 16.09
CA PRO A 43 2.02 14.08 16.43
C PRO A 43 0.98 14.80 15.57
N GLY A 44 0.16 14.04 14.85
CA GLY A 44 -0.89 14.58 13.98
C GLY A 44 -0.41 15.02 12.59
N ALA A 45 0.83 14.71 12.20
CA ALA A 45 1.33 14.94 10.85
C ALA A 45 0.36 14.42 9.77
N SER A 46 0.20 15.17 8.68
CA SER A 46 -0.61 14.76 7.53
C SER A 46 0.03 13.59 6.75
N LEU A 47 -0.67 13.02 5.76
CA LEU A 47 -0.05 12.04 4.85
C LEU A 47 1.12 12.70 4.10
N ARG A 48 0.91 13.93 3.62
CA ARG A 48 1.94 14.74 2.97
C ARG A 48 3.16 14.98 3.87
N ASP A 49 2.98 15.41 5.11
CA ASP A 49 4.11 15.72 6.00
C ASP A 49 4.95 14.47 6.28
N ARG A 50 4.30 13.34 6.56
CA ARG A 50 5.00 12.06 6.77
C ARG A 50 5.74 11.61 5.52
N ARG A 51 5.11 11.75 4.35
CA ARG A 51 5.72 11.45 3.06
C ARG A 51 6.99 12.26 2.81
N GLU A 52 6.94 13.57 3.00
CA GLU A 52 8.10 14.44 2.78
C GLU A 52 9.22 14.16 3.78
N ALA A 53 8.90 13.99 5.07
CA ALA A 53 9.89 13.62 6.07
C ALA A 53 10.55 12.25 5.78
N PHE A 54 9.77 11.27 5.32
CA PHE A 54 10.28 9.96 4.95
C PHE A 54 11.18 9.98 3.71
N ARG A 55 10.91 10.88 2.76
CA ARG A 55 11.64 11.01 1.50
C ARG A 55 13.15 11.21 1.71
N GLU A 56 13.54 12.06 2.65
CA GLU A 56 14.95 12.37 2.91
C GLU A 56 15.71 11.16 3.45
N VAL A 57 15.12 10.45 4.41
CA VAL A 57 15.71 9.24 5.01
C VAL A 57 15.81 8.11 3.99
N TYR A 58 14.73 7.88 3.24
CA TYR A 58 14.71 6.86 2.19
C TYR A 58 15.76 7.12 1.11
N ALA A 59 15.85 8.35 0.61
CA ALA A 59 16.83 8.73 -0.42
C ALA A 59 18.27 8.55 0.07
N ALA A 60 18.57 8.92 1.32
CA ALA A 60 19.90 8.73 1.90
C ALA A 60 20.28 7.24 2.01
N ILE A 61 19.35 6.38 2.44
CA ILE A 61 19.57 4.93 2.53
C ILE A 61 19.80 4.33 1.14
N VAL A 62 18.92 4.62 0.17
CA VAL A 62 19.06 4.11 -1.21
C VAL A 62 20.38 4.56 -1.84
N ALA A 63 20.78 5.82 -1.64
CA ALA A 63 22.06 6.32 -2.13
C ALA A 63 23.27 5.57 -1.52
N ARG A 64 23.10 4.97 -0.33
CA ARG A 64 24.19 4.32 0.40
C ARG A 64 24.31 2.83 0.15
N ILE A 65 23.18 2.11 0.08
CA ILE A 65 23.14 0.65 -0.05
C ILE A 65 22.50 0.15 -1.35
N GLY A 66 22.07 1.07 -2.23
CA GLY A 66 21.43 0.77 -3.51
C GLY A 66 19.92 0.62 -3.44
N GLU A 67 19.30 0.35 -4.59
CA GLU A 67 17.85 0.15 -4.71
C GLU A 67 17.37 -1.09 -3.93
N PRO A 68 16.18 -1.03 -3.31
CA PRO A 68 15.61 -2.17 -2.61
C PRO A 68 15.22 -3.29 -3.59
N THR A 69 15.09 -4.49 -3.05
CA THR A 69 14.58 -5.66 -3.77
C THR A 69 13.07 -5.60 -3.87
N LEU A 70 12.41 -5.19 -2.78
CA LEU A 70 10.96 -5.04 -2.72
C LEU A 70 10.62 -3.68 -2.13
N TYR A 71 9.80 -2.96 -2.87
CA TYR A 71 9.10 -1.76 -2.42
C TYR A 71 7.76 -2.19 -1.83
N GLY A 72 7.20 -1.42 -0.91
CA GLY A 72 5.97 -1.82 -0.28
C GLY A 72 5.50 -0.91 0.84
N GLY A 73 4.36 -1.30 1.39
CA GLY A 73 3.67 -0.50 2.37
C GLY A 73 2.65 -1.28 3.17
N SER A 74 2.59 -0.99 4.47
CA SER A 74 1.53 -1.43 5.37
C SER A 74 0.44 -0.37 5.48
N ALA A 75 -0.63 -0.72 6.19
CA ALA A 75 -1.70 0.22 6.54
C ALA A 75 -1.21 1.45 7.32
N GLU A 76 -0.08 1.34 8.04
CA GLU A 76 0.39 2.42 8.91
C GLU A 76 1.67 3.11 8.43
N GLY A 77 2.43 2.51 7.53
CA GLY A 77 3.72 3.06 7.10
C GLY A 77 4.46 2.17 6.11
N PRO A 78 5.65 2.61 5.65
CA PRO A 78 6.43 1.92 4.62
C PRO A 78 6.82 0.50 5.04
N ASN A 79 7.04 -0.37 4.06
CA ASN A 79 7.60 -1.72 4.23
C ASN A 79 8.55 -2.01 3.05
N ILE A 80 9.81 -1.61 3.18
CA ILE A 80 10.83 -1.68 2.12
C ILE A 80 11.93 -2.67 2.51
N ARG A 81 12.39 -3.47 1.54
CA ARG A 81 13.29 -4.60 1.80
C ARG A 81 14.48 -4.62 0.86
N TRP A 82 15.66 -4.74 1.45
CA TRP A 82 16.88 -5.21 0.77
C TRP A 82 17.08 -6.67 1.17
N ARG A 83 16.74 -7.57 0.25
CA ARG A 83 16.58 -9.02 0.49
C ARG A 83 17.62 -9.82 -0.26
N ASP A 84 18.25 -10.76 0.41
CA ASP A 84 18.97 -11.87 -0.22
C ASP A 84 18.41 -13.21 0.27
N SER A 85 19.13 -14.32 0.09
CA SER A 85 18.64 -15.63 0.54
C SER A 85 18.77 -15.86 2.05
N GLY A 86 19.61 -15.09 2.75
CA GLY A 86 19.92 -15.29 4.17
C GLY A 86 19.43 -14.15 5.06
N ARG A 87 19.24 -12.94 4.54
CA ARG A 87 18.81 -11.79 5.32
C ARG A 87 17.89 -10.82 4.58
N VAL A 88 17.09 -10.11 5.37
CA VAL A 88 16.31 -8.94 4.95
C VAL A 88 16.68 -7.76 5.83
N VAL A 89 17.25 -6.71 5.23
CA VAL A 89 17.25 -5.38 5.88
C VAL A 89 15.90 -4.75 5.59
N LEU A 90 15.16 -4.46 6.66
CA LEU A 90 13.79 -3.98 6.61
C LEU A 90 13.74 -2.53 7.10
N LEU A 91 13.31 -1.63 6.22
CA LEU A 91 12.86 -0.29 6.58
C LEU A 91 11.33 -0.32 6.67
N ALA A 92 10.84 -0.39 7.89
CA ALA A 92 9.41 -0.44 8.20
C ALA A 92 8.98 0.79 9.00
N GLY A 93 7.72 1.19 8.89
CA GLY A 93 7.21 2.31 9.65
C GLY A 93 5.75 2.17 10.07
N ASN A 94 5.34 3.10 10.93
CA ASN A 94 3.97 3.34 11.32
C ASN A 94 3.71 4.85 11.33
N ARG A 95 2.51 5.25 11.75
CA ARG A 95 2.10 6.67 11.79
C ARG A 95 2.95 7.57 12.71
N HIS A 96 3.83 7.00 13.54
CA HIS A 96 4.66 7.71 14.50
C HIS A 96 6.16 7.72 14.15
N ARG A 97 6.66 6.71 13.42
CA ARG A 97 8.08 6.58 13.11
C ARG A 97 8.36 5.62 11.96
N ALA A 98 9.56 5.74 11.38
CA ALA A 98 10.19 4.70 10.57
C ALA A 98 11.41 4.11 11.30
N GLN A 99 11.68 2.83 11.10
CA GLN A 99 12.68 2.05 11.82
C GLN A 99 13.43 1.11 10.88
N LEU A 100 14.70 0.86 11.20
CA LEU A 100 15.53 -0.13 10.52
C LEU A 100 15.73 -1.36 11.41
N SER A 101 15.71 -2.52 10.78
CA SER A 101 15.99 -3.82 11.42
C SER A 101 16.56 -4.80 10.40
N VAL A 102 17.18 -5.88 10.88
CA VAL A 102 17.61 -7.00 10.03
C VAL A 102 17.01 -8.29 10.55
N HIS A 103 16.56 -9.14 9.63
CA HIS A 103 15.89 -10.40 9.93
C HIS A 103 16.48 -11.52 9.07
N ASP A 104 16.46 -12.73 9.61
CA ASP A 104 16.64 -13.93 8.79
C ASP A 104 15.49 -14.01 7.77
N THR A 105 15.82 -14.30 6.51
CA THR A 105 14.85 -14.22 5.41
C THR A 105 13.73 -15.23 5.58
N ASP A 106 14.08 -16.49 5.83
CA ASP A 106 13.10 -17.56 5.94
C ASP A 106 12.20 -17.34 7.16
N THR A 107 12.77 -16.92 8.29
CA THR A 107 12.03 -16.63 9.52
C THR A 107 11.01 -15.51 9.30
N LEU A 108 11.44 -14.37 8.74
CA LEU A 108 10.55 -13.24 8.46
C LEU A 108 9.42 -13.63 7.51
N GLU A 109 9.75 -14.26 6.38
CA GLU A 109 8.75 -14.62 5.36
C GLU A 109 7.78 -15.70 5.86
N ASN A 110 8.23 -16.63 6.69
CA ASN A 110 7.37 -17.63 7.32
C ASN A 110 6.37 -17.00 8.30
N ASP A 111 6.80 -16.04 9.11
CA ASP A 111 5.93 -15.32 10.05
C ASP A 111 4.90 -14.44 9.32
N GLU A 112 5.31 -13.80 8.23
CA GLU A 112 4.42 -13.03 7.37
C GLU A 112 3.39 -13.92 6.69
N ARG A 113 3.84 -15.04 6.10
CA ARG A 113 2.93 -16.03 5.51
C ARG A 113 1.93 -16.54 6.53
N ARG A 114 2.38 -16.84 7.75
CA ARG A 114 1.48 -17.24 8.84
C ARG A 114 0.45 -16.15 9.15
N THR A 115 0.84 -14.87 9.10
CA THR A 115 -0.07 -13.75 9.31
C THR A 115 -1.11 -13.63 8.19
N PHE A 116 -0.71 -13.83 6.94
CA PHE A 116 -1.63 -13.86 5.80
C PHE A 116 -2.57 -15.08 5.82
N ASP A 117 -2.08 -16.26 6.20
CA ASP A 117 -2.86 -17.50 6.16
C ASP A 117 -3.78 -17.67 7.38
N TRP A 118 -3.32 -17.24 8.57
CA TRP A 118 -3.95 -17.56 9.85
C TRP A 118 -4.29 -16.34 10.71
N GLY A 119 -3.92 -15.12 10.28
CA GLY A 119 -4.50 -13.91 10.85
C GLY A 119 -5.97 -13.80 10.47
N GLY A 120 -6.76 -13.03 11.21
CA GLY A 120 -8.12 -12.69 10.80
C GLY A 120 -9.04 -12.43 11.97
N ALA A 121 -10.21 -11.89 11.68
CA ALA A 121 -11.38 -12.04 12.53
C ALA A 121 -11.85 -13.50 12.48
N TRP A 122 -11.94 -14.16 13.64
CA TRP A 122 -12.39 -15.56 13.76
C TRP A 122 -13.92 -15.66 13.82
N SER A 123 -14.60 -14.52 13.92
CA SER A 123 -16.04 -14.38 13.96
C SER A 123 -16.50 -13.12 13.22
N ALA A 124 -17.78 -13.07 12.84
CA ALA A 124 -18.35 -11.93 12.12
C ALA A 124 -18.43 -10.64 12.97
N ASP A 125 -18.34 -10.77 14.30
CA ASP A 125 -18.43 -9.66 15.26
C ASP A 125 -17.06 -9.03 15.59
N GLU A 126 -15.96 -9.68 15.17
CA GLU A 126 -14.61 -9.16 15.33
C GLU A 126 -14.29 -8.12 14.26
N GLN A 127 -13.60 -7.05 14.67
CA GLN A 127 -13.10 -6.06 13.73
C GLN A 127 -12.12 -6.73 12.77
N HIS A 128 -12.25 -6.48 11.47
CA HIS A 128 -11.29 -6.97 10.51
C HIS A 128 -9.88 -6.43 10.82
N ASP A 129 -8.88 -7.24 10.56
CA ASP A 129 -7.51 -7.05 11.00
C ASP A 129 -6.57 -6.70 9.83
N PHE A 130 -7.13 -6.17 8.73
CA PHE A 130 -6.35 -5.79 7.55
C PHE A 130 -5.34 -4.67 7.85
N ALA A 131 -5.60 -3.86 8.87
CA ALA A 131 -4.65 -2.88 9.39
C ALA A 131 -3.38 -3.51 9.99
N PHE A 132 -3.42 -4.80 10.35
CA PHE A 132 -2.31 -5.55 10.93
C PHE A 132 -1.60 -6.46 9.93
N LEU A 133 -2.00 -6.42 8.65
CA LEU A 133 -1.26 -7.12 7.61
C LEU A 133 0.19 -6.62 7.56
N PRO A 134 1.19 -7.50 7.37
CA PRO A 134 2.59 -7.08 7.28
C PRO A 134 2.81 -6.00 6.23
N TYR A 135 2.05 -6.10 5.13
CA TYR A 135 1.96 -5.12 4.06
C TYR A 135 0.63 -5.28 3.32
N VAL A 136 0.11 -4.17 2.78
CA VAL A 136 -1.12 -4.12 1.98
C VAL A 136 -0.83 -4.02 0.48
N TRP A 137 0.38 -3.59 0.12
CA TRP A 137 0.92 -3.64 -1.24
C TRP A 137 2.43 -3.93 -1.24
N GLN A 138 2.90 -4.55 -2.32
CA GLN A 138 4.33 -4.76 -2.60
C GLN A 138 4.60 -4.65 -4.10
N LEU A 139 5.78 -4.17 -4.45
CA LEU A 139 6.25 -4.03 -5.81
C LEU A 139 7.66 -4.62 -5.94
N ASP A 140 7.80 -5.56 -6.86
CA ASP A 140 9.07 -6.17 -7.25
C ASP A 140 9.50 -5.62 -8.62
N ARG A 141 10.57 -4.82 -8.65
CA ARG A 141 11.16 -4.26 -9.89
C ARG A 141 12.36 -5.06 -10.40
N SER A 142 12.53 -6.31 -9.95
CA SER A 142 13.74 -7.11 -10.22
C SER A 142 15.01 -6.39 -9.78
N GLY A 143 14.98 -5.82 -8.57
CA GLY A 143 16.11 -5.15 -7.95
C GLY A 143 17.31 -6.09 -7.73
N PRO A 144 18.44 -5.58 -7.21
CA PRO A 144 19.71 -6.33 -7.13
C PRO A 144 19.68 -7.55 -6.18
N GLY A 145 18.65 -7.67 -5.35
CA GLY A 145 18.49 -8.77 -4.40
C GLY A 145 17.83 -10.02 -4.99
N VAL A 146 17.50 -10.96 -4.10
CA VAL A 146 16.85 -12.22 -4.48
C VAL A 146 15.34 -12.05 -4.39
N ARG A 147 14.63 -12.42 -5.45
CA ARG A 147 13.17 -12.41 -5.51
C ARG A 147 12.54 -13.41 -4.51
N PRO A 148 11.41 -13.08 -3.86
CA PRO A 148 10.62 -14.06 -3.12
C PRO A 148 10.17 -15.22 -3.99
N ILE A 149 10.24 -16.43 -3.44
CA ILE A 149 9.79 -17.65 -4.14
C ILE A 149 8.26 -17.74 -4.12
N GLU A 150 7.66 -17.33 -3.01
CA GLU A 150 6.22 -17.38 -2.79
C GLU A 150 5.63 -15.97 -2.77
N ARG A 151 4.37 -15.89 -3.19
CA ARG A 151 3.58 -14.67 -3.13
C ARG A 151 2.51 -14.85 -2.06
N PRO A 152 2.25 -13.83 -1.22
CA PRO A 152 1.15 -13.92 -0.29
C PRO A 152 -0.17 -14.05 -1.06
N GLY A 153 -1.00 -15.03 -0.70
CA GLY A 153 -2.30 -15.24 -1.35
C GLY A 153 -3.29 -14.10 -1.13
N GLY A 154 -3.01 -13.18 -0.19
CA GLY A 154 -3.95 -12.19 0.30
C GLY A 154 -5.11 -12.84 1.09
N ARG A 155 -5.84 -12.04 1.85
CA ARG A 155 -7.08 -12.50 2.51
C ARG A 155 -8.27 -11.90 1.81
N MET A 156 -9.39 -12.63 1.78
CA MET A 156 -10.64 -12.12 1.21
C MET A 156 -11.37 -11.24 2.22
N ALA A 157 -11.93 -10.13 1.76
CA ALA A 157 -12.87 -9.33 2.53
C ALA A 157 -14.17 -10.13 2.73
N SER A 158 -14.72 -10.04 3.94
CA SER A 158 -15.93 -10.75 4.36
C SER A 158 -17.24 -10.04 3.97
N SER A 159 -17.17 -8.76 3.61
CA SER A 159 -18.30 -7.95 3.16
C SER A 159 -17.83 -6.77 2.31
N LEU A 160 -18.76 -6.09 1.63
CA LEU A 160 -18.44 -4.88 0.87
C LEU A 160 -17.97 -3.72 1.77
N GLU A 161 -18.45 -3.64 3.01
CA GLU A 161 -17.93 -2.70 4.01
C GLU A 161 -16.47 -2.99 4.36
N HIS A 162 -16.13 -4.27 4.56
CA HIS A 162 -14.76 -4.69 4.80
C HIS A 162 -13.88 -4.38 3.58
N PHE A 163 -14.35 -4.68 2.36
CA PHE A 163 -13.66 -4.28 1.14
C PHE A 163 -13.45 -2.75 1.05
N GLN A 164 -14.44 -1.95 1.43
CA GLN A 164 -14.31 -0.49 1.49
C GLN A 164 -13.16 -0.08 2.43
N SER A 165 -13.09 -0.67 3.62
CA SER A 165 -12.01 -0.39 4.57
C SER A 165 -10.65 -0.84 4.03
N ALA A 166 -10.57 -2.02 3.43
CA ALA A 166 -9.36 -2.55 2.82
C ALA A 166 -8.84 -1.62 1.69
N LEU A 167 -9.75 -1.15 0.85
CA LEU A 167 -9.46 -0.17 -0.20
C LEU A 167 -8.96 1.16 0.38
N GLU A 168 -9.61 1.68 1.43
CA GLU A 168 -9.18 2.90 2.12
C GLU A 168 -7.75 2.77 2.68
N LEU A 169 -7.42 1.63 3.31
CA LEU A 169 -6.08 1.35 3.82
C LEU A 169 -5.03 1.29 2.71
N LEU A 170 -5.33 0.58 1.61
CA LEU A 170 -4.45 0.50 0.45
C LEU A 170 -4.17 1.87 -0.16
N LEU A 171 -5.22 2.65 -0.42
CA LEU A 171 -5.11 3.96 -1.03
C LEU A 171 -4.41 4.97 -0.10
N THR A 172 -4.63 4.87 1.21
CA THR A 172 -3.89 5.67 2.20
C THR A 172 -2.40 5.34 2.13
N ALA A 173 -2.05 4.05 2.08
CA ALA A 173 -0.67 3.61 1.93
C ALA A 173 -0.05 4.09 0.61
N TRP A 174 -0.80 4.10 -0.49
CA TRP A 174 -0.31 4.65 -1.76
C TRP A 174 -0.03 6.15 -1.69
N VAL A 175 -1.00 6.93 -1.22
CA VAL A 175 -0.87 8.39 -1.10
C VAL A 175 0.30 8.80 -0.21
N GLU A 176 0.54 8.07 0.88
CA GLU A 176 1.63 8.37 1.80
C GLU A 176 2.98 7.81 1.34
N GLN A 177 3.03 6.60 0.81
CA GLN A 177 4.27 5.81 0.76
C GLN A 177 4.75 5.49 -0.66
N LEU A 178 3.85 5.38 -1.64
CA LEU A 178 4.19 4.90 -2.99
C LEU A 178 5.16 5.85 -3.68
N SER A 179 4.83 7.15 -3.75
CA SER A 179 5.60 8.10 -4.56
C SER A 179 7.01 8.36 -4.05
N VAL A 180 7.27 8.14 -2.76
CA VAL A 180 8.64 8.22 -2.21
C VAL A 180 9.50 7.09 -2.79
N GLN A 181 8.88 5.92 -3.00
CA GLN A 181 9.55 4.70 -3.43
C GLN A 181 9.68 4.61 -4.94
N VAL A 182 8.67 5.07 -5.69
CA VAL A 182 8.61 4.95 -7.16
C VAL A 182 8.84 6.25 -7.92
N GLY A 183 9.01 7.37 -7.21
CA GLY A 183 9.21 8.69 -7.81
C GLY A 183 7.99 9.21 -8.55
N GLY A 184 8.17 9.65 -9.80
CA GLY A 184 7.11 10.17 -10.67
C GLY A 184 6.35 9.08 -11.46
N ASP A 185 6.48 7.81 -11.08
CA ASP A 185 5.67 6.74 -11.64
C ASP A 185 4.28 6.69 -10.99
N TRP A 186 3.34 6.03 -11.67
CA TRP A 186 1.96 5.85 -11.22
C TRP A 186 1.69 4.40 -10.86
N ALA A 187 0.74 4.14 -9.95
CA ALA A 187 0.14 2.82 -9.74
C ALA A 187 -1.34 2.84 -10.10
N SER A 188 -1.85 1.74 -10.67
CA SER A 188 -3.26 1.58 -10.98
C SER A 188 -3.71 0.13 -10.83
N PHE A 189 -5.02 -0.03 -10.68
CA PHE A 189 -5.71 -1.28 -10.85
C PHE A 189 -7.16 -1.01 -11.26
N SER A 190 -7.79 -2.02 -11.84
CA SER A 190 -9.21 -2.03 -12.14
C SER A 190 -9.93 -3.00 -11.22
N VAL A 191 -11.07 -2.59 -10.68
CA VAL A 191 -12.03 -3.47 -10.02
C VAL A 191 -13.11 -3.82 -11.03
N THR A 192 -13.37 -5.11 -11.19
CA THR A 192 -14.46 -5.62 -12.03
C THR A 192 -15.42 -6.44 -11.19
N SER A 193 -16.71 -6.38 -11.52
CA SER A 193 -17.75 -7.16 -10.84
C SER A 193 -18.42 -8.13 -11.81
N GLY A 194 -18.58 -9.38 -11.40
CA GLY A 194 -19.39 -10.36 -12.13
C GLY A 194 -20.86 -9.95 -12.25
N ALA A 195 -21.38 -9.18 -11.29
CA ALA A 195 -22.76 -8.68 -11.31
C ALA A 195 -23.00 -7.62 -12.40
N ASP A 196 -21.94 -6.95 -12.84
CA ASP A 196 -22.00 -5.87 -13.84
C ASP A 196 -21.19 -6.19 -15.10
N ARG A 197 -21.29 -7.45 -15.56
CA ARG A 197 -20.71 -7.92 -16.83
C ARG A 197 -19.20 -7.63 -16.98
N GLY A 198 -18.46 -7.49 -15.88
CA GLY A 198 -17.03 -7.22 -15.89
C GLY A 198 -16.64 -5.78 -16.22
N ARG A 199 -17.54 -4.81 -16.10
CA ARG A 199 -17.23 -3.38 -16.25
C ARG A 199 -16.06 -2.97 -15.35
N GLN A 200 -15.20 -2.11 -15.88
CA GLN A 200 -14.00 -1.65 -15.19
C GLN A 200 -14.28 -0.38 -14.40
N LEU A 201 -14.05 -0.46 -13.09
CA LEU A 201 -13.83 0.68 -12.21
C LEU A 201 -12.33 0.83 -12.01
N GLN A 202 -11.72 1.83 -12.63
CA GLN A 202 -10.29 2.06 -12.56
C GLN A 202 -9.95 3.01 -11.41
N ILE A 203 -8.89 2.68 -10.67
CA ILE A 203 -8.31 3.54 -9.63
C ILE A 203 -6.82 3.67 -9.91
N SER A 204 -6.30 4.89 -9.87
CA SER A 204 -4.89 5.17 -10.08
C SER A 204 -4.38 6.29 -9.18
N TYR A 205 -3.10 6.24 -8.85
CA TYR A 205 -2.42 7.28 -8.09
C TYR A 205 -1.06 7.60 -8.72
N ALA A 206 -0.78 8.89 -8.87
CA ALA A 206 0.53 9.43 -9.21
C ALA A 206 0.78 10.69 -8.36
N LEU A 207 2.03 11.02 -8.06
CA LEU A 207 2.32 12.21 -7.25
C LEU A 207 1.90 13.51 -7.97
N GLU A 208 2.06 13.58 -9.28
CA GLU A 208 1.77 14.78 -10.09
C GLU A 208 0.26 14.93 -10.36
N ASP A 209 -0.44 13.83 -10.60
CA ASP A 209 -1.87 13.84 -10.97
C ASP A 209 -2.82 13.66 -9.77
N GLY A 210 -2.29 13.15 -8.63
CA GLY A 210 -3.07 12.81 -7.46
C GLY A 210 -3.78 11.46 -7.58
N LEU A 211 -4.88 11.30 -6.84
CA LEU A 211 -5.71 10.10 -6.83
C LEU A 211 -6.87 10.27 -7.81
N HIS A 212 -6.99 9.35 -8.76
CA HIS A 212 -8.01 9.33 -9.80
C HIS A 212 -8.86 8.07 -9.69
N VAL A 213 -10.17 8.22 -9.87
CA VAL A 213 -11.11 7.10 -9.99
C VAL A 213 -12.02 7.34 -11.18
N SER A 214 -12.24 6.28 -11.96
CA SER A 214 -13.13 6.31 -13.10
C SER A 214 -13.92 5.01 -13.28
N ILE A 215 -15.08 5.12 -13.92
CA ILE A 215 -15.96 3.98 -14.25
C ILE A 215 -16.39 4.10 -15.71
N ASP A 216 -16.27 3.01 -16.45
CA ASP A 216 -16.80 2.92 -17.81
C ASP A 216 -18.33 3.01 -17.75
N ASP A 217 -18.97 3.92 -18.47
CA ASP A 217 -20.44 4.07 -18.56
C ASP A 217 -20.92 4.21 -20.01
N ARG A 218 -20.16 3.67 -20.97
CA ARG A 218 -20.41 3.84 -22.41
C ARG A 218 -21.73 3.23 -22.91
N ASP A 219 -22.29 2.27 -22.20
CA ASP A 219 -23.60 1.67 -22.47
C ASP A 219 -24.72 2.28 -21.60
N GLY A 220 -24.40 3.29 -20.79
CA GLY A 220 -25.38 4.07 -20.03
C GLY A 220 -26.20 5.00 -20.92
N GLU A 221 -27.38 5.38 -20.45
CA GLU A 221 -28.21 6.38 -21.13
C GLU A 221 -27.56 7.77 -21.03
N ASP A 222 -27.41 8.44 -22.17
CA ASP A 222 -26.99 9.86 -22.23
C ASP A 222 -28.19 10.77 -21.93
N SER A 223 -28.53 10.89 -20.65
CA SER A 223 -29.67 11.69 -20.16
C SER A 223 -29.27 12.63 -19.01
N PRO A 224 -29.92 13.81 -18.89
CA PRO A 224 -29.72 14.71 -17.75
C PRO A 224 -30.02 14.04 -16.40
N GLU A 225 -30.98 13.13 -16.35
CA GLU A 225 -31.34 12.36 -15.15
C GLU A 225 -30.20 11.42 -14.75
N ARG A 226 -29.57 10.73 -15.71
CA ARG A 226 -28.39 9.89 -15.47
C ARG A 226 -27.22 10.73 -14.96
N ALA A 227 -26.96 11.87 -15.59
CA ALA A 227 -25.90 12.78 -15.17
C ALA A 227 -26.14 13.30 -13.74
N GLY A 228 -27.36 13.73 -13.42
CA GLY A 228 -27.74 14.16 -12.07
C GLY A 228 -27.56 13.04 -11.03
N LEU A 229 -27.91 11.80 -11.39
CA LEU A 229 -27.66 10.64 -10.54
C LEU A 229 -26.17 10.39 -10.31
N MET A 230 -25.34 10.46 -11.35
CA MET A 230 -23.89 10.27 -11.23
C MET A 230 -23.25 11.34 -10.36
N HIS A 231 -23.62 12.61 -10.54
CA HIS A 231 -23.19 13.69 -9.67
C HIS A 231 -23.62 13.49 -8.21
N SER A 232 -24.85 13.01 -7.98
CA SER A 232 -25.35 12.73 -6.63
C SER A 232 -24.56 11.63 -5.91
N ARG A 233 -23.92 10.72 -6.67
CA ARG A 233 -23.07 9.65 -6.15
C ARG A 233 -21.63 10.08 -5.89
N GLY A 234 -21.21 11.23 -6.45
CA GLY A 234 -19.86 11.76 -6.29
C GLY A 234 -19.00 11.77 -7.55
N TRP A 235 -19.56 11.44 -8.72
CA TRP A 235 -18.87 11.57 -10.01
C TRP A 235 -18.85 13.03 -10.48
N GLN A 236 -17.72 13.51 -10.98
CA GLN A 236 -17.53 14.95 -11.28
C GLN A 236 -17.62 15.27 -12.77
N SER A 237 -17.01 14.44 -13.63
CA SER A 237 -16.92 14.68 -15.07
C SER A 237 -17.21 13.42 -15.87
N LEU A 238 -17.63 13.60 -17.13
CA LEU A 238 -17.84 12.55 -18.10
C LEU A 238 -16.92 12.82 -19.30
N ASP A 239 -15.96 11.94 -19.56
CA ASP A 239 -15.10 11.99 -20.75
C ASP A 239 -15.18 10.68 -21.53
N ARG A 240 -15.53 10.76 -22.81
CA ARG A 240 -15.59 9.61 -23.73
C ARG A 240 -16.35 8.39 -23.17
N GLY A 241 -17.40 8.66 -22.41
CA GLY A 241 -18.24 7.63 -21.77
C GLY A 241 -17.67 7.05 -20.48
N TRP A 242 -16.63 7.66 -19.88
CA TRP A 242 -16.13 7.34 -18.56
C TRP A 242 -16.49 8.44 -17.58
N TRP A 243 -17.16 8.09 -16.49
CA TRP A 243 -17.33 9.01 -15.37
C TRP A 243 -16.08 9.03 -14.51
N GLN A 244 -15.67 10.20 -14.07
CA GLN A 244 -14.38 10.41 -13.40
C GLN A 244 -14.51 11.37 -12.22
N THR A 245 -13.64 11.17 -11.24
CA THR A 245 -13.44 12.06 -10.09
C THR A 245 -11.95 12.10 -9.76
N ASP A 246 -11.42 13.31 -9.59
CA ASP A 246 -10.00 13.57 -9.37
C ASP A 246 -9.75 14.23 -8.01
N PHE A 247 -8.66 13.83 -7.36
CA PHE A 247 -8.20 14.37 -6.09
C PHE A 247 -6.70 14.69 -6.20
N PRO A 248 -6.33 15.92 -6.62
CA PRO A 248 -4.93 16.28 -6.91
C PRO A 248 -4.00 16.23 -5.69
N GLU A 249 -4.48 16.66 -4.53
CA GLU A 249 -3.75 16.63 -3.26
C GLU A 249 -4.54 15.81 -2.22
N PRO A 250 -4.63 14.48 -2.39
CA PRO A 250 -5.50 13.67 -1.55
C PRO A 250 -4.93 13.54 -0.14
N GLU A 251 -5.78 13.74 0.87
CA GLU A 251 -5.53 13.37 2.25
C GLU A 251 -6.51 12.26 2.69
N ARG A 252 -6.50 11.90 3.98
CA ARG A 252 -7.37 10.83 4.51
C ARG A 252 -8.86 11.00 4.13
N PRO A 253 -9.47 12.20 4.19
CA PRO A 253 -10.87 12.37 3.80
C PRO A 253 -11.16 12.04 2.34
N GLU A 254 -10.27 12.44 1.43
CA GLU A 254 -10.37 12.19 -0.02
C GLU A 254 -10.18 10.71 -0.34
N VAL A 255 -9.21 10.06 0.30
CA VAL A 255 -9.02 8.61 0.18
C VAL A 255 -10.27 7.85 0.62
N ALA A 256 -10.85 8.21 1.76
CA ALA A 256 -12.10 7.62 2.24
C ALA A 256 -13.27 7.92 1.29
N ALA A 257 -13.28 9.08 0.62
CA ALA A 257 -14.29 9.43 -0.38
C ALA A 257 -14.19 8.54 -1.62
N VAL A 258 -12.98 8.25 -2.11
CA VAL A 258 -12.77 7.31 -3.23
C VAL A 258 -13.24 5.90 -2.88
N ALA A 259 -12.88 5.40 -1.69
CA ALA A 259 -13.31 4.07 -1.26
C ALA A 259 -14.85 3.97 -1.18
N ARG A 260 -15.51 4.98 -0.59
CA ARG A 260 -16.98 5.07 -0.55
C ARG A 260 -17.60 5.18 -1.93
N LEU A 261 -17.04 6.00 -2.82
CA LEU A 261 -17.53 6.17 -4.19
C LEU A 261 -17.48 4.83 -4.94
N ALA A 262 -16.36 4.11 -4.85
CA ALA A 262 -16.19 2.83 -5.50
C ALA A 262 -17.24 1.80 -5.04
N VAL A 263 -17.41 1.63 -3.72
CA VAL A 263 -18.39 0.67 -3.18
C VAL A 263 -19.83 1.10 -3.44
N THR A 264 -20.13 2.39 -3.39
CA THR A 264 -21.47 2.92 -3.71
C THR A 264 -21.82 2.62 -5.17
N GLU A 265 -20.89 2.83 -6.10
CA GLU A 265 -21.12 2.53 -7.51
C GLU A 265 -21.25 1.02 -7.77
N LEU A 266 -20.38 0.20 -7.15
CA LEU A 266 -20.47 -1.27 -7.25
C LEU A 266 -21.82 -1.81 -6.77
N ARG A 267 -22.33 -1.30 -5.65
CA ARG A 267 -23.66 -1.65 -5.11
C ARG A 267 -24.79 -1.20 -6.01
N ALA A 268 -24.71 0.03 -6.52
CA ALA A 268 -25.72 0.56 -7.43
C ALA A 268 -25.82 -0.26 -8.72
N ARG A 269 -24.73 -0.94 -9.10
CA ARG A 269 -24.65 -1.85 -10.25
C ARG A 269 -24.91 -3.31 -9.89
N GLY A 270 -25.37 -3.59 -8.67
CA GLY A 270 -25.88 -4.89 -8.26
C GLY A 270 -24.88 -5.81 -7.58
N THR A 271 -23.65 -5.36 -7.33
CA THR A 271 -22.66 -6.14 -6.56
C THR A 271 -23.13 -6.28 -5.12
N LYS A 272 -23.12 -7.49 -4.58
CA LYS A 272 -23.56 -7.77 -3.20
C LYS A 272 -22.44 -8.23 -2.29
N GLU A 273 -21.51 -9.01 -2.81
CA GLU A 273 -20.47 -9.69 -2.03
C GLU A 273 -19.08 -9.48 -2.64
N PRO A 274 -18.00 -9.39 -1.83
CA PRO A 274 -16.63 -9.27 -2.33
C PRO A 274 -16.19 -10.42 -3.25
N ASP A 275 -16.78 -11.62 -3.11
CA ASP A 275 -16.48 -12.77 -3.94
C ASP A 275 -16.85 -12.58 -5.43
N GLU A 276 -17.69 -11.60 -5.73
CA GLU A 276 -18.07 -11.19 -7.08
C GLU A 276 -17.02 -10.27 -7.72
N LEU A 277 -16.09 -9.73 -6.93
CA LEU A 277 -15.11 -8.73 -7.34
C LEU A 277 -13.78 -9.35 -7.78
N ARG A 278 -13.15 -8.76 -8.80
CA ARG A 278 -11.79 -9.09 -9.24
C ARG A 278 -10.97 -7.82 -9.45
N ALA A 279 -9.75 -7.82 -8.90
CA ALA A 279 -8.71 -6.89 -9.29
C ALA A 279 -8.14 -7.31 -10.64
N ARG A 280 -7.94 -6.35 -11.54
CA ARG A 280 -7.42 -6.52 -12.89
C ARG A 280 -6.42 -5.42 -13.19
N ASP A 281 -5.57 -5.64 -14.18
CA ASP A 281 -4.66 -4.62 -14.71
C ASP A 281 -3.84 -3.91 -13.62
N VAL A 282 -3.46 -4.66 -12.58
CA VAL A 282 -2.65 -4.18 -11.47
C VAL A 282 -1.26 -3.86 -12.01
N SER A 283 -0.87 -2.60 -11.94
CA SER A 283 0.37 -2.12 -12.54
C SER A 283 0.92 -0.93 -11.78
N CYS A 284 2.25 -0.84 -11.74
CA CYS A 284 2.95 0.42 -11.53
C CYS A 284 3.66 0.68 -12.86
N LYS A 285 3.38 1.82 -13.52
CA LYS A 285 3.79 2.26 -14.88
C LYS A 285 4.95 1.50 -15.56
N ASP A 286 5.98 1.20 -14.79
CA ASP A 286 7.26 0.66 -15.15
C ASP A 286 7.30 -0.87 -15.28
N ARG A 287 8.52 -1.42 -15.24
CA ARG A 287 8.80 -2.86 -15.18
C ARG A 287 8.69 -3.31 -13.74
N GLY A 288 7.77 -4.21 -13.48
CA GLY A 288 7.73 -4.88 -12.19
C GLY A 288 6.44 -5.63 -12.01
N GLU A 289 6.34 -6.27 -10.85
CA GLU A 289 5.13 -6.96 -10.45
C GLU A 289 4.58 -6.31 -9.19
N LEU A 290 3.44 -5.63 -9.33
CA LEU A 290 2.71 -5.00 -8.24
C LEU A 290 1.67 -5.99 -7.69
N TRP A 291 1.70 -6.22 -6.39
CA TRP A 291 0.78 -7.07 -5.65
C TRP A 291 0.00 -6.27 -4.63
N LEU A 292 -1.31 -6.56 -4.49
CA LEU A 292 -2.20 -5.90 -3.54
C LEU A 292 -2.83 -6.93 -2.60
N PRO A 293 -2.04 -7.60 -1.74
CA PRO A 293 -2.56 -8.63 -0.82
C PRO A 293 -3.53 -8.07 0.23
N GLY A 294 -3.48 -6.75 0.49
CA GLY A 294 -4.40 -6.07 1.39
C GLY A 294 -5.70 -5.59 0.75
N LEU A 295 -5.94 -5.84 -0.55
CA LEU A 295 -7.12 -5.33 -1.25
C LEU A 295 -8.41 -6.10 -0.91
N GLY A 296 -8.32 -7.35 -0.45
CA GLY A 296 -9.50 -8.10 0.00
C GLY A 296 -10.32 -8.77 -1.11
N ILE A 297 -9.82 -8.83 -2.35
CA ILE A 297 -10.50 -9.44 -3.49
C ILE A 297 -9.53 -10.27 -4.32
N ARG A 298 -10.06 -11.12 -5.21
CA ARG A 298 -9.23 -12.00 -6.05
C ARG A 298 -8.55 -11.20 -7.17
N HIS A 299 -7.35 -11.63 -7.56
CA HIS A 299 -6.55 -11.12 -8.69
C HIS A 299 -6.71 -12.00 -9.93
#